data_AF-A0A8T4X4I8-F1
#
_entry.id   AF-A0A8T4X4I8-F1
#
_cell.length_a   1.000
_cell.length_b   1.000
_cell.length_c   1.000
_cell.angle_alpha   90.00
_cell.angle_beta   90.00
_cell.angle_gamma   90.00
#
_symmetry.space_group_name_H-M   'P 1'
#
loop_
_entity.id
_entity.type
_entity.pdbx_description
1 polymer ?
#
loop_
_entity_poly.entity_id
_entity_poly.type
_entity_poly.pdbx_seq_one_letter_code
_entity_poly.pdbx_strand_id
1 'polypeptide(L)'
;MAIPGLPENRDITYIGYSTYRDQNQLFGIKRKDRRQHMYILGKSGTGKSGLMTNMVYQNIMNGEGVGVVDPHGELVETILSSIPPERIKDVVYFNPSDTDFHIGFNVLEIENPEHKHLVASGLMGIFTKIWANAWSARMEYILNNTILALLDTPGTTLLGVTRMLVDKDYRQMIIGNLKDPVIKAFWLHEYEAWQDKFRNEAIAPIQNKVGQFLSTFVIRNIVGQQKSTINIFDLMNEGKILLVNVSKGRIGEDNSRLIGGMLITKIQL
;
A
#
# COMPACT_ATOMS: atom_id res chain seq x y z
N MET A 1 0.38 27.38 -11.29
CA MET A 1 1.46 27.91 -12.15
C MET A 1 1.10 27.65 -13.59
N ALA A 2 1.41 28.57 -14.50
CA ALA A 2 1.24 28.34 -15.93
C ALA A 2 2.26 27.30 -16.41
N ILE A 3 1.81 26.31 -17.17
CA ILE A 3 2.73 25.38 -17.85
C ILE A 3 3.07 26.00 -19.20
N PRO A 4 4.35 26.26 -19.50
CA PRO A 4 4.74 26.88 -20.76
C PRO A 4 4.15 26.13 -21.97
N GLY A 5 3.46 26.87 -22.84
CA GLY A 5 2.87 26.31 -24.06
C GLY A 5 1.51 25.62 -23.89
N LEU A 6 0.92 25.60 -22.68
CA LEU A 6 -0.45 25.12 -22.46
C LEU A 6 -1.37 26.26 -22.02
N PRO A 7 -2.64 26.28 -22.46
CA PRO A 7 -3.64 27.21 -21.94
C PRO A 7 -3.86 26.99 -20.44
N GLU A 8 -4.10 28.06 -19.69
CA GLU A 8 -4.49 27.95 -18.29
C GLU A 8 -5.93 27.43 -18.18
N ASN A 9 -6.07 26.13 -17.90
CA ASN A 9 -7.35 25.50 -17.64
C ASN A 9 -7.20 24.33 -16.66
N ARG A 10 -7.71 24.49 -15.44
CA ARG A 10 -7.62 23.45 -14.38
C ARG A 10 -8.64 22.33 -14.55
N ASP A 11 -9.65 22.52 -15.41
CA ASP A 11 -10.67 21.51 -15.67
C ASP A 11 -10.27 20.55 -16.80
N ILE A 12 -9.16 20.79 -17.50
CA ILE A 12 -8.69 19.97 -18.60
C ILE A 12 -7.24 19.54 -18.34
N THR A 13 -6.99 18.23 -18.42
CA THR A 13 -5.63 17.70 -18.48
C THR A 13 -5.29 17.42 -19.93
N TYR A 14 -4.38 18.21 -20.49
CA TYR A 14 -3.96 18.11 -21.86
C TYR A 14 -3.09 16.87 -22.07
N ILE A 15 -3.37 16.10 -23.13
CA ILE A 15 -2.68 14.84 -23.39
C ILE A 15 -2.04 14.76 -24.78
N GLY A 16 -2.34 15.72 -25.66
CA GLY A 16 -1.72 15.79 -26.98
C GLY A 16 -2.43 16.73 -27.93
N TYR A 17 -2.07 16.61 -29.21
CA TYR A 17 -2.66 17.34 -30.31
C TYR A 17 -3.40 16.36 -31.22
N SER A 18 -4.63 16.70 -31.58
CA SER A 18 -5.34 16.07 -32.69
C SER A 18 -4.78 16.67 -33.97
N THR A 19 -4.53 15.84 -34.98
CA THR A 19 -4.08 16.27 -36.33
C THR A 19 -5.22 16.17 -37.35
N TYR A 20 -6.47 16.13 -36.89
CA TYR A 20 -7.63 15.97 -37.75
C TYR A 20 -7.71 17.13 -38.75
N ARG A 21 -7.75 16.81 -40.06
CA ARG A 21 -7.79 17.78 -41.17
C ARG A 21 -6.63 18.79 -41.13
N ASP A 22 -5.42 18.32 -40.81
CA ASP A 22 -4.19 19.13 -40.74
C ASP A 22 -4.26 20.29 -39.73
N GLN A 23 -5.22 20.24 -38.81
CA GLN A 23 -5.30 21.17 -37.69
C GLN A 23 -4.60 20.54 -36.50
N ASN A 24 -3.62 21.23 -35.92
CA ASN A 24 -2.98 20.84 -34.66
C ASN A 24 -3.78 21.35 -33.47
N GLN A 25 -4.92 20.72 -33.20
CA GLN A 25 -5.80 21.13 -32.12
C GLN A 25 -5.39 20.45 -30.81
N LEU A 26 -4.95 21.24 -29.84
CA LEU A 26 -4.67 20.76 -28.49
C LEU A 26 -5.94 20.16 -27.86
N PHE A 27 -5.83 18.96 -27.31
CA PHE A 27 -6.93 18.29 -26.62
C PHE A 27 -6.50 17.64 -25.32
N GLY A 28 -7.49 17.37 -24.48
CA GLY A 28 -7.31 16.85 -23.13
C GLY A 28 -8.56 16.15 -22.63
N ILE A 29 -8.46 15.65 -21.40
CA ILE A 29 -9.55 14.97 -20.71
C ILE A 29 -10.08 15.90 -19.63
N LYS A 30 -11.40 16.07 -19.57
CA LYS A 30 -12.02 16.91 -18.55
C LYS A 30 -11.89 16.25 -17.18
N ARG A 31 -11.75 17.05 -16.14
CA ARG A 31 -11.68 16.59 -14.74
C ARG A 31 -12.87 15.70 -14.37
N LYS A 32 -14.07 16.04 -14.84
CA LYS A 32 -15.28 15.23 -14.60
C LYS A 32 -15.19 13.83 -15.18
N ASP A 33 -14.54 13.70 -16.34
CA ASP A 33 -14.40 12.43 -17.05
C ASP A 33 -13.27 11.61 -16.42
N ARG A 34 -12.17 12.26 -15.99
CA ARG A 34 -11.06 11.63 -15.25
C ARG A 34 -11.50 10.99 -13.92
N ARG A 35 -12.59 11.49 -13.30
CA ARG A 35 -13.15 10.89 -12.07
C ARG A 35 -13.73 9.49 -12.28
N GLN A 36 -14.02 9.10 -13.53
CA GLN A 36 -14.47 7.75 -13.89
C GLN A 36 -13.31 6.76 -14.12
N HIS A 37 -12.11 7.13 -13.65
CA HIS A 37 -10.85 6.41 -13.86
C HIS A 37 -10.41 6.42 -15.33
N MET A 38 -9.14 6.05 -15.53
CA MET A 38 -8.53 5.96 -16.85
C MET A 38 -7.74 4.68 -16.97
N TYR A 39 -7.84 4.04 -18.13
CA TYR A 39 -7.04 2.87 -18.47
C TYR A 39 -6.13 3.19 -19.65
N ILE A 40 -4.82 3.14 -19.42
CA ILE A 40 -3.80 3.49 -20.42
C ILE A 40 -3.10 2.20 -20.87
N LEU A 41 -3.32 1.82 -22.14
CA LEU A 41 -2.72 0.65 -22.77
C LEU A 41 -1.57 1.05 -23.70
N GLY A 42 -0.46 0.32 -23.61
CA GLY A 42 0.68 0.51 -24.50
C GLY A 42 1.84 -0.44 -24.18
N LYS A 43 2.52 -0.94 -25.22
CA LYS A 43 3.75 -1.73 -25.08
C LYS A 43 4.88 -0.89 -24.46
N SER A 44 5.98 -1.51 -24.08
CA SER A 44 7.16 -0.76 -23.65
C SER A 44 7.64 0.17 -24.78
N GLY A 45 8.11 1.37 -24.42
CA GLY A 45 8.59 2.37 -25.38
C GLY A 45 7.52 3.19 -26.12
N THR A 46 6.22 2.92 -25.94
CA THR A 46 5.16 3.66 -26.68
C THR A 46 4.73 4.98 -26.02
N GLY A 47 5.50 5.49 -25.05
CA GLY A 47 5.21 6.77 -24.38
C GLY A 47 4.21 6.73 -23.23
N LYS A 48 3.80 5.54 -22.74
CA LYS A 48 2.88 5.39 -21.60
C LYS A 48 3.35 6.16 -20.34
N SER A 49 4.61 5.98 -19.94
CA SER A 49 5.18 6.68 -18.79
C SER A 49 5.24 8.17 -19.02
N GLY A 50 5.62 8.61 -20.23
CA GLY A 50 5.61 10.04 -20.60
C GLY A 50 4.22 10.68 -20.49
N LEU A 51 3.17 10.00 -20.95
CA LEU A 51 1.79 10.46 -20.78
C LEU A 51 1.43 10.61 -19.30
N MET A 52 1.72 9.60 -18.47
CA MET A 52 1.45 9.65 -17.03
C MET A 52 2.23 10.77 -16.34
N THR A 53 3.53 10.92 -16.63
CA THR A 53 4.36 12.01 -16.11
C THR A 53 3.76 13.37 -16.45
N ASN A 54 3.39 13.61 -17.70
CA ASN A 54 2.82 14.89 -18.14
C ASN A 54 1.47 15.17 -17.45
N MET A 55 0.65 14.15 -17.24
CA MET A 55 -0.62 14.30 -16.52
C MET A 55 -0.39 14.61 -15.03
N VAL A 56 0.56 13.93 -14.39
CA VAL A 56 0.90 14.15 -12.97
C VAL A 56 1.49 15.54 -12.76
N TYR A 57 2.45 15.93 -13.61
CA TYR A 57 3.06 17.24 -13.60
C TYR A 57 2.02 18.36 -13.75
N GLN A 58 1.04 18.19 -14.65
CA GLN A 58 -0.06 19.14 -14.80
C GLN A 58 -0.86 19.32 -13.51
N ASN A 59 -1.19 18.24 -12.80
CA ASN A 59 -1.92 18.32 -11.53
C ASN A 59 -1.08 19.03 -10.46
N ILE A 60 0.22 18.70 -10.36
CA ILE A 60 1.14 19.35 -9.41
C ILE A 60 1.24 20.87 -9.67
N MET A 61 1.37 21.27 -10.93
CA MET A 61 1.42 22.68 -11.34
C MET A 61 0.11 23.43 -11.12
N ASN A 62 -1.02 22.72 -11.15
CA ASN A 62 -2.34 23.24 -10.79
C ASN A 62 -2.56 23.36 -9.28
N GLY A 63 -1.58 22.97 -8.45
CA GLY A 63 -1.68 22.99 -6.98
C GLY A 63 -2.45 21.79 -6.43
N GLU A 64 -2.64 20.73 -7.21
CA GLU A 64 -3.37 19.55 -6.79
C GLU A 64 -2.44 18.54 -6.09
N GLY A 65 -3.03 17.70 -5.24
CA GLY A 65 -2.37 16.53 -4.68
C GLY A 65 -2.31 15.38 -5.68
N VAL A 66 -1.27 14.56 -5.58
CA VAL A 66 -1.09 13.39 -6.44
C VAL A 66 -0.51 12.23 -5.64
N GLY A 67 -0.96 11.02 -5.95
CA GLY A 67 -0.37 9.78 -5.46
C GLY A 67 0.16 8.97 -6.64
N VAL A 68 1.42 8.58 -6.62
CA VAL A 68 2.05 7.77 -7.67
C VAL A 68 2.70 6.56 -7.03
N VAL A 69 2.31 5.36 -7.49
CA VAL A 69 2.89 4.09 -7.07
C VAL A 69 3.56 3.45 -8.26
N ASP A 70 4.89 3.34 -8.22
CA ASP A 70 5.68 2.79 -9.31
C ASP A 70 6.54 1.60 -8.83
N PRO A 71 6.31 0.38 -9.34
CA PRO A 71 7.13 -0.80 -9.05
C PRO A 71 8.45 -0.86 -9.83
N HIS A 72 8.70 0.06 -10.76
CA HIS A 72 9.96 0.16 -11.50
C HIS A 72 10.85 1.28 -10.94
N GLY A 73 10.26 2.42 -10.61
CA GLY A 73 10.87 3.59 -9.96
C GLY A 73 11.11 4.76 -10.92
N GLU A 74 11.34 4.49 -12.21
CA GLU A 74 11.66 5.50 -13.23
C GLU A 74 10.62 6.63 -13.33
N LEU A 75 9.33 6.30 -13.20
CA LEU A 75 8.25 7.30 -13.25
C LEU A 75 8.35 8.24 -12.06
N VAL A 76 8.58 7.69 -10.87
CA VAL A 76 8.69 8.45 -9.62
C VAL A 76 9.92 9.36 -9.65
N GLU A 77 11.08 8.86 -10.08
CA GLU A 77 12.31 9.68 -10.17
C GLU A 77 12.15 10.84 -11.19
N THR A 78 11.46 10.57 -12.31
CA THR A 78 11.15 11.60 -13.31
C THR A 78 10.23 12.69 -12.74
N ILE A 79 9.20 12.30 -11.99
CA ILE A 79 8.29 13.27 -11.34
C ILE A 79 9.02 14.04 -10.26
N LEU A 80 9.82 13.37 -9.43
CA LEU A 80 10.56 13.98 -8.32
C LEU A 80 11.49 15.09 -8.80
N SER A 81 12.22 14.84 -9.90
CA SER A 81 13.09 15.85 -10.54
C SER A 81 12.33 17.01 -11.21
N SER A 82 11.01 16.88 -11.39
CA SER A 82 10.16 17.89 -12.00
C SER A 82 9.29 18.65 -10.97
N ILE A 83 9.45 18.40 -9.67
CA ILE A 83 8.68 19.09 -8.63
C ILE A 83 9.09 20.57 -8.55
N PRO A 84 8.14 21.52 -8.61
CA PRO A 84 8.45 22.93 -8.44
C PRO A 84 8.96 23.23 -7.00
N PRO A 85 9.96 24.12 -6.82
CA PRO A 85 10.57 24.41 -5.52
C PRO A 85 9.57 24.69 -4.38
N GLU A 86 8.50 25.41 -4.66
CA GLU A 86 7.44 25.77 -3.72
C GLU A 86 6.62 24.56 -3.23
N ARG A 87 6.57 23.46 -3.98
CA ARG A 87 5.84 22.23 -3.62
C ARG A 87 6.74 21.16 -3.03
N ILE A 88 8.07 21.37 -2.93
CA ILE A 88 9.00 20.36 -2.36
C ILE A 88 8.57 19.95 -0.95
N LYS A 89 8.10 20.91 -0.13
CA LYS A 89 7.63 20.65 1.24
C LYS A 89 6.34 19.82 1.31
N ASP A 90 5.64 19.67 0.19
CA ASP A 90 4.43 18.84 0.09
C ASP A 90 4.73 17.41 -0.36
N VAL A 91 6.00 17.09 -0.66
CA VAL A 91 6.41 15.77 -1.17
C VAL A 91 6.67 14.82 -0.01
N VAL A 92 6.01 13.68 -0.05
CA VAL A 92 6.34 12.49 0.73
C VAL A 92 6.91 11.45 -0.22
N TYR A 93 8.21 11.21 -0.13
CA TYR A 93 8.90 10.19 -0.92
C TYR A 93 8.99 8.89 -0.13
N PHE A 94 8.15 7.92 -0.48
CA PHE A 94 8.13 6.60 0.09
C PHE A 94 9.10 5.69 -0.67
N ASN A 95 10.27 5.44 -0.09
CA ASN A 95 11.29 4.55 -0.64
C ASN A 95 11.74 3.54 0.43
N PRO A 96 11.28 2.29 0.38
CA PRO A 96 11.70 1.24 1.31
C PRO A 96 13.21 0.99 1.33
N SER A 97 13.90 1.26 0.22
CA SER A 97 15.35 1.04 0.12
C SER A 97 16.17 2.16 0.76
N ASP A 98 15.53 3.24 1.22
CA ASP A 98 16.19 4.32 1.93
C ASP A 98 16.47 3.90 3.38
N THR A 99 17.76 3.78 3.70
CA THR A 99 18.22 3.41 5.06
C THR A 99 18.50 4.62 5.94
N ASP A 100 18.53 5.83 5.38
CA ASP A 100 18.80 7.05 6.14
C ASP A 100 17.48 7.64 6.67
N PHE A 101 16.41 7.54 5.87
CA PHE A 101 15.08 8.07 6.19
C PHE A 101 14.00 6.98 6.14
N HIS A 102 14.01 6.09 7.13
CA HIS A 102 13.06 4.99 7.21
C HIS A 102 11.62 5.49 7.45
N ILE A 103 10.70 5.05 6.59
CA ILE A 103 9.26 5.32 6.74
C ILE A 103 8.58 4.13 7.42
N GLY A 104 7.94 4.41 8.56
CA GLY A 104 7.03 3.48 9.21
C GLY A 104 5.67 3.50 8.55
N PHE A 105 5.13 2.33 8.23
CA PHE A 105 3.80 2.17 7.68
C PHE A 105 3.14 0.91 8.26
N ASN A 106 2.32 1.12 9.28
CA ASN A 106 1.59 0.06 9.94
C ASN A 106 0.20 -0.06 9.34
N VAL A 107 0.02 -1.04 8.46
CA VAL A 107 -1.30 -1.35 7.89
C VAL A 107 -2.35 -1.72 8.94
N LEU A 108 -1.93 -2.25 10.10
CA LEU A 108 -2.81 -2.60 11.22
C LEU A 108 -3.20 -1.40 12.09
N GLU A 109 -2.54 -0.26 11.92
CA GLU A 109 -2.94 0.96 12.60
C GLU A 109 -4.25 1.46 12.00
N ILE A 110 -5.33 1.41 12.77
CA ILE A 110 -6.66 1.88 12.36
C ILE A 110 -7.15 2.95 13.33
N GLU A 111 -7.71 4.02 12.78
CA GLU A 111 -8.35 5.09 13.56
C GLU A 111 -9.83 4.79 13.79
N ASN A 112 -10.53 4.33 12.74
CA ASN A 112 -11.92 3.90 12.81
C ASN A 112 -12.01 2.36 12.92
N PRO A 113 -12.58 1.81 14.02
CA PRO A 113 -12.83 0.38 14.17
C PRO A 113 -13.66 -0.26 13.05
N GLU A 114 -14.52 0.50 12.37
CA GLU A 114 -15.33 -0.01 11.24
C GLU A 114 -14.47 -0.46 10.06
N HIS A 115 -13.26 0.09 9.92
CA HIS A 115 -12.34 -0.26 8.83
C HIS A 115 -11.61 -1.59 9.08
N LYS A 116 -11.76 -2.21 10.27
CA LYS A 116 -11.10 -3.46 10.64
C LYS A 116 -11.29 -4.56 9.60
N HIS A 117 -12.53 -4.80 9.17
CA HIS A 117 -12.83 -5.86 8.20
C HIS A 117 -12.26 -5.57 6.81
N LEU A 118 -12.25 -4.30 6.39
CA LEU A 118 -11.67 -3.88 5.12
C LEU A 118 -10.15 -4.06 5.11
N VAL A 119 -9.47 -3.69 6.20
CA VAL A 119 -8.02 -3.88 6.36
C VAL A 119 -7.67 -5.37 6.37
N ALA A 120 -8.40 -6.18 7.14
CA ALA A 120 -8.20 -7.63 7.18
C ALA A 120 -8.42 -8.25 5.80
N SER A 121 -9.53 -7.94 5.14
CA SER A 121 -9.84 -8.46 3.79
C SER A 121 -8.80 -8.02 2.76
N GLY A 122 -8.35 -6.76 2.80
CA GLY A 122 -7.29 -6.24 1.94
C GLY A 122 -5.99 -7.02 2.12
N LEU A 123 -5.55 -7.24 3.36
CA LEU A 123 -4.36 -8.04 3.67
C LEU A 123 -4.48 -9.49 3.20
N MET A 124 -5.61 -10.13 3.48
CA MET A 124 -5.87 -11.49 3.01
C MET A 124 -5.83 -11.57 1.49
N GLY A 125 -6.44 -10.60 0.79
CA GLY A 125 -6.39 -10.51 -0.67
C GLY A 125 -4.97 -10.32 -1.23
N ILE A 126 -4.12 -9.57 -0.54
CA ILE A 126 -2.70 -9.41 -0.91
C ILE A 126 -1.95 -10.73 -0.72
N PHE A 127 -2.10 -11.37 0.44
CA PHE A 127 -1.45 -12.64 0.74
C PHE A 127 -1.86 -13.77 -0.21
N THR A 128 -3.16 -13.90 -0.52
CA THR A 128 -3.67 -14.87 -1.50
C THR A 128 -3.06 -14.64 -2.88
N LYS A 129 -2.90 -13.38 -3.33
CA LYS A 129 -2.28 -13.07 -4.62
C LYS A 129 -0.78 -13.37 -4.66
N ILE A 130 -0.05 -13.05 -3.59
CA ILE A 130 1.40 -13.30 -3.51
C ILE A 130 1.66 -14.82 -3.46
N TRP A 131 0.84 -15.58 -2.75
CA TRP A 131 1.05 -17.01 -2.51
C TRP A 131 0.06 -17.93 -3.24
N ALA A 132 -0.50 -17.49 -4.36
CA ALA A 132 -1.61 -18.17 -5.05
C ALA A 132 -1.43 -19.69 -5.23
N ASN A 133 -0.21 -20.15 -5.53
CA ASN A 133 0.09 -21.56 -5.78
C ASN A 133 0.28 -22.41 -4.50
N ALA A 134 0.36 -21.79 -3.32
CA ALA A 134 0.66 -22.44 -2.05
C ALA A 134 -0.23 -21.91 -0.91
N TRP A 135 -1.42 -21.41 -1.28
CA TRP A 135 -2.44 -20.90 -0.36
C TRP A 135 -3.41 -22.03 -0.01
N SER A 136 -3.77 -22.16 1.26
CA SER A 136 -4.69 -23.20 1.72
C SER A 136 -5.79 -22.63 2.60
N ALA A 137 -6.97 -23.25 2.58
CA ALA A 137 -8.10 -22.82 3.42
C ALA A 137 -7.75 -22.77 4.91
N ARG A 138 -6.91 -23.71 5.38
CA ARG A 138 -6.42 -23.71 6.77
C ARG A 138 -5.53 -22.51 7.05
N MET A 139 -4.59 -22.22 6.15
CA MET A 139 -3.70 -21.06 6.26
C MET A 139 -4.51 -19.76 6.34
N GLU A 140 -5.48 -19.62 5.44
CA GLU A 140 -6.37 -18.47 5.36
C GLU A 140 -7.17 -18.29 6.65
N TYR A 141 -7.78 -19.37 7.16
CA TYR A 141 -8.57 -19.34 8.38
C TYR A 141 -7.74 -18.90 9.60
N ILE A 142 -6.56 -19.50 9.81
CA ILE A 142 -5.69 -19.17 10.95
C ILE A 142 -5.16 -17.73 10.81
N LEU A 143 -4.71 -17.34 9.63
CA LEU A 143 -4.14 -16.01 9.42
C LEU A 143 -5.21 -14.91 9.55
N ASN A 144 -6.42 -15.12 9.05
CA ASN A 144 -7.53 -14.17 9.22
C ASN A 144 -7.87 -13.96 10.71
N ASN A 145 -8.01 -15.04 11.48
CA ASN A 145 -8.21 -14.95 12.93
C ASN A 145 -7.05 -14.23 13.65
N THR A 146 -5.82 -14.40 13.15
CA THR A 146 -4.64 -13.72 13.67
C THR A 146 -4.67 -12.22 13.38
N ILE A 147 -4.93 -11.83 12.13
CA ILE A 147 -4.99 -10.41 11.75
C ILE A 147 -6.13 -9.70 12.48
N LEU A 148 -7.31 -10.31 12.55
CA LEU A 148 -8.46 -9.75 13.28
C LEU A 148 -8.17 -9.58 14.77
N ALA A 149 -7.45 -10.54 15.38
CA ALA A 149 -7.05 -10.45 16.77
C ALA A 149 -6.03 -9.33 17.03
N LEU A 150 -5.05 -9.17 16.13
CA LEU A 150 -4.08 -8.09 16.22
C LEU A 150 -4.74 -6.73 16.03
N LEU A 151 -5.65 -6.56 15.06
CA LEU A 151 -6.37 -5.32 14.82
C LEU A 151 -7.23 -4.86 16.01
N ASP A 152 -7.72 -5.78 16.86
CA ASP A 152 -8.44 -5.43 18.10
C ASP A 152 -7.52 -4.91 19.20
N THR A 153 -6.20 -5.12 19.08
CA THR A 153 -5.22 -4.70 20.08
C THR A 153 -4.41 -3.50 19.57
N PRO A 154 -4.50 -2.34 20.25
CA PRO A 154 -3.70 -1.17 19.90
C PRO A 154 -2.19 -1.43 19.93
N GLY A 155 -1.45 -0.81 19.02
CA GLY A 155 0.02 -0.90 18.98
C GLY A 155 0.57 -2.23 18.47
N THR A 156 -0.27 -3.12 17.93
CA THR A 156 0.21 -4.32 17.25
C THR A 156 0.72 -4.00 15.84
N THR A 157 1.52 -4.92 15.32
CA THR A 157 2.13 -4.82 13.99
C THR A 157 2.09 -6.20 13.31
N LEU A 158 2.48 -6.28 12.04
CA LEU A 158 2.57 -7.57 11.34
C LEU A 158 3.57 -8.53 11.99
N LEU A 159 4.53 -8.02 12.79
CA LEU A 159 5.41 -8.86 13.61
C LEU A 159 4.65 -9.66 14.66
N GLY A 160 3.48 -9.18 15.07
CA GLY A 160 2.59 -9.87 15.99
C GLY A 160 2.04 -11.17 15.43
N VAL A 161 2.02 -11.37 14.11
CA VAL A 161 1.46 -12.60 13.49
C VAL A 161 2.24 -13.83 13.95
N THR A 162 3.57 -13.80 13.85
CA THR A 162 4.39 -14.94 14.25
C THR A 162 4.30 -15.15 15.76
N ARG A 163 4.35 -14.06 16.56
CA ARG A 163 4.22 -14.13 18.02
C ARG A 163 2.89 -14.71 18.47
N MET A 164 1.77 -14.31 17.88
CA MET A 164 0.45 -14.83 18.23
C MET A 164 0.36 -16.37 18.09
N LEU A 165 1.10 -16.94 17.14
CA LEU A 165 1.10 -18.38 16.88
C LEU A 165 2.00 -19.15 17.85
N VAL A 166 3.17 -18.64 18.25
CA VAL A 166 4.11 -19.39 19.10
C VAL A 166 4.24 -18.92 20.55
N ASP A 167 4.14 -17.61 20.80
CA ASP A 167 4.36 -16.99 22.10
C ASP A 167 3.03 -16.98 22.88
N LYS A 168 2.91 -17.88 23.86
CA LYS A 168 1.70 -18.05 24.67
C LYS A 168 1.39 -16.79 25.49
N ASP A 169 2.39 -16.14 26.05
CA ASP A 169 2.20 -14.97 26.92
C ASP A 169 1.72 -13.76 26.09
N TYR A 170 2.35 -13.54 24.93
CA TYR A 170 1.87 -12.55 23.97
C TYR A 170 0.45 -12.84 23.51
N ARG A 171 0.15 -14.11 23.19
CA ARG A 171 -1.20 -14.52 22.78
C ARG A 171 -2.24 -14.23 23.87
N GLN A 172 -1.97 -14.53 25.14
CA GLN A 172 -2.89 -14.23 26.24
C GLN A 172 -3.12 -12.72 26.42
N MET A 173 -2.07 -11.90 26.25
CA MET A 173 -2.18 -10.45 26.24
C MET A 173 -3.12 -9.96 25.12
N ILE A 174 -2.97 -10.48 23.89
CA ILE A 174 -3.86 -10.14 22.76
C ILE A 174 -5.30 -10.60 23.03
N ILE A 175 -5.49 -11.84 23.53
CA ILE A 175 -6.81 -12.39 23.86
C ILE A 175 -7.57 -11.51 24.86
N GLY A 176 -6.85 -10.91 25.83
CA GLY A 176 -7.42 -9.98 26.81
C GLY A 176 -8.09 -8.74 26.19
N ASN A 177 -7.64 -8.31 25.01
CA ASN A 177 -8.16 -7.15 24.30
C ASN A 177 -9.24 -7.49 23.26
N LEU A 178 -9.49 -8.78 22.98
CA LEU A 178 -10.45 -9.20 21.97
C LEU A 178 -11.88 -8.84 22.36
N LYS A 179 -12.56 -8.13 21.45
CA LYS A 179 -13.97 -7.74 21.58
C LYS A 179 -14.90 -8.74 20.91
N ASP A 180 -14.45 -9.34 19.81
CA ASP A 180 -15.26 -10.29 19.04
C ASP A 180 -15.29 -11.68 19.73
N PRO A 181 -16.47 -12.17 20.14
CA PRO A 181 -16.59 -13.46 20.82
C PRO A 181 -16.21 -14.65 19.93
N VAL A 182 -16.38 -14.55 18.60
CA VAL A 182 -16.03 -15.62 17.66
C VAL A 182 -14.51 -15.76 17.55
N ILE A 183 -13.81 -14.64 17.36
CA ILE A 183 -12.34 -14.64 17.30
C ILE A 183 -11.75 -15.06 18.64
N LYS A 184 -12.35 -14.60 19.75
CA LYS A 184 -11.94 -15.01 21.09
C LYS A 184 -12.12 -16.51 21.34
N ALA A 185 -13.23 -17.09 20.89
CA ALA A 185 -13.50 -18.52 21.00
C ALA A 185 -12.50 -19.36 20.20
N PHE A 186 -12.13 -18.93 18.98
CA PHE A 186 -11.07 -19.59 18.21
C PHE A 186 -9.78 -19.70 19.03
N TRP A 187 -9.33 -18.60 19.65
CA TRP A 187 -8.07 -18.61 20.39
C TRP A 187 -8.15 -19.36 21.73
N LEU A 188 -9.26 -19.27 22.47
CA LEU A 188 -9.40 -19.91 23.78
C LEU A 188 -9.75 -21.40 23.72
N HIS A 189 -10.52 -21.81 22.72
CA HIS A 189 -11.12 -23.15 22.68
C HIS A 189 -10.62 -24.00 21.53
N GLU A 190 -10.42 -23.42 20.34
CA GLU A 190 -9.98 -24.20 19.17
C GLU A 190 -8.44 -24.33 19.16
N TYR A 191 -7.74 -23.20 19.12
CA TYR A 191 -6.29 -23.15 18.99
C TYR A 191 -5.56 -23.79 20.18
N GLU A 192 -6.00 -23.46 21.41
CA GLU A 192 -5.41 -24.01 22.64
C GLU A 192 -5.70 -25.52 22.83
N ALA A 193 -6.78 -26.05 22.24
CA ALA A 193 -7.11 -27.47 22.30
C ALA A 193 -6.29 -28.33 21.32
N TRP A 194 -5.62 -27.72 20.33
CA TRP A 194 -4.76 -28.47 19.41
C TRP A 194 -3.56 -29.08 20.13
N GLN A 195 -3.30 -30.36 19.82
CA GLN A 195 -2.06 -31.02 20.21
C GLN A 195 -0.85 -30.31 19.58
N ASP A 196 0.27 -30.23 20.30
CA ASP A 196 1.46 -29.48 19.88
C ASP A 196 1.96 -29.86 18.48
N LYS A 197 1.96 -31.16 18.16
CA LYS A 197 2.36 -31.65 16.84
C LYS A 197 1.47 -31.09 15.73
N PHE A 198 0.16 -31.21 15.89
CA PHE A 198 -0.80 -30.69 14.91
C PHE A 198 -0.73 -29.16 14.81
N ARG A 199 -0.62 -28.47 15.94
CA ARG A 199 -0.47 -27.01 16.00
C ARG A 199 0.75 -26.55 15.20
N ASN A 200 1.91 -27.16 15.43
CA ASN A 200 3.15 -26.82 14.74
C ASN A 200 3.04 -27.08 13.22
N GLU A 201 2.47 -28.20 12.80
CA GLU A 201 2.22 -28.50 11.39
C GLU A 201 1.24 -27.51 10.73
N ALA A 202 0.21 -27.08 11.47
CA ALA A 202 -0.78 -26.14 10.97
C ALA A 202 -0.23 -24.71 10.80
N ILE A 203 0.63 -24.24 11.71
CA ILE A 203 1.16 -22.87 11.67
C ILE A 203 2.45 -22.73 10.85
N ALA A 204 3.23 -23.80 10.67
CA ALA A 204 4.52 -23.74 9.98
C ALA A 204 4.42 -23.09 8.58
N PRO A 205 3.41 -23.38 7.74
CA PRO A 205 3.25 -22.71 6.45
C PRO A 205 3.07 -21.18 6.55
N ILE A 206 2.36 -20.70 7.58
CA ILE A 206 2.16 -19.27 7.84
C ILE A 206 3.47 -18.65 8.30
N GLN A 207 4.16 -19.29 9.24
CA GLN A 207 5.44 -18.82 9.75
C GLN A 207 6.51 -18.73 8.68
N ASN A 208 6.61 -19.74 7.80
CA ASN A 208 7.58 -19.73 6.71
C ASN A 208 7.33 -18.56 5.75
N LYS A 209 6.06 -18.33 5.40
CA LYS A 209 5.66 -17.27 4.49
C LYS A 209 5.83 -15.89 5.12
N VAL A 210 5.14 -15.61 6.21
CA VAL A 210 5.20 -14.32 6.92
C VAL A 210 6.63 -14.04 7.40
N GLY A 211 7.32 -15.06 7.91
CA GLY A 211 8.72 -14.96 8.34
C GLY A 211 9.67 -14.59 7.21
N GLN A 212 9.46 -15.07 5.98
CA GLN A 212 10.25 -14.66 4.81
C GLN A 212 10.10 -13.16 4.50
N PHE A 213 8.92 -12.57 4.67
CA PHE A 213 8.75 -11.12 4.51
C PHE A 213 9.41 -10.34 5.63
N LEU A 214 9.19 -10.77 6.87
CA LEU A 214 9.68 -10.08 8.06
C LEU A 214 11.18 -10.28 8.31
N SER A 215 11.83 -11.24 7.63
CA SER A 215 13.29 -11.44 7.72
C SER A 215 14.06 -10.35 6.96
N THR A 216 13.42 -9.70 5.98
CA THR A 216 14.02 -8.59 5.25
C THR A 216 14.01 -7.35 6.15
N PHE A 217 15.19 -6.84 6.51
CA PHE A 217 15.34 -5.67 7.39
C PHE A 217 14.51 -4.47 6.92
N VAL A 218 14.53 -4.19 5.62
CA VAL A 218 13.74 -3.13 4.98
C VAL A 218 12.24 -3.27 5.29
N ILE A 219 11.67 -4.46 5.08
CA ILE A 219 10.24 -4.69 5.33
C ILE A 219 9.94 -4.59 6.82
N ARG A 220 10.76 -5.24 7.65
CA ARG A 220 10.59 -5.24 9.09
C ARG A 220 10.59 -3.83 9.68
N ASN A 221 11.43 -2.93 9.19
CA ASN A 221 11.48 -1.55 9.65
C ASN A 221 10.25 -0.75 9.24
N ILE A 222 9.60 -1.08 8.13
CA ILE A 222 8.40 -0.39 7.66
C ILE A 222 7.19 -0.88 8.46
N VAL A 223 6.94 -2.19 8.45
CA VAL A 223 5.71 -2.78 9.01
C VAL A 223 5.80 -3.10 10.50
N GLY A 224 6.99 -3.00 11.10
CA GLY A 224 7.25 -3.32 12.50
C GLY A 224 7.09 -2.14 13.46
N GLN A 225 6.85 -0.94 12.94
CA GLN A 225 6.57 0.23 13.77
C GLN A 225 5.11 0.23 14.22
N GLN A 226 4.86 0.53 15.49
CA GLN A 226 3.49 0.57 16.03
C GLN A 226 2.66 1.71 15.42
N LYS A 227 3.33 2.82 15.12
CA LYS A 227 2.77 4.03 14.53
C LYS A 227 3.37 4.27 13.17
N SER A 228 2.51 4.63 12.22
CA SER A 228 2.91 5.05 10.89
C SER A 228 3.51 6.45 10.97
N THR A 229 4.59 6.65 10.24
CA THR A 229 5.22 7.98 10.10
C THR A 229 4.48 8.87 9.12
N ILE A 230 3.58 8.28 8.32
CA ILE A 230 2.76 8.97 7.33
C ILE A 230 1.28 8.63 7.55
N ASN A 231 0.40 9.63 7.40
CA ASN A 231 -1.05 9.44 7.39
C ASN A 231 -1.58 9.69 5.97
N ILE A 232 -1.99 8.63 5.28
CA ILE A 232 -2.47 8.71 3.89
C ILE A 232 -3.72 9.59 3.77
N PHE A 233 -4.61 9.55 4.76
CA PHE A 233 -5.84 10.35 4.77
C PHE A 233 -5.51 11.85 4.80
N ASP A 234 -4.62 12.25 5.69
CA ASP A 234 -4.18 13.65 5.81
C ASP A 234 -3.46 14.11 4.52
N LEU A 235 -2.55 13.27 3.99
CA LEU A 235 -1.86 13.58 2.74
C LEU A 235 -2.82 13.82 1.57
N MET A 236 -3.90 13.04 1.48
CA MET A 236 -4.93 13.21 0.44
C MET A 236 -5.76 14.49 0.64
N ASN A 237 -6.20 14.77 1.87
CA ASN A 237 -7.03 15.93 2.17
C ASN A 237 -6.28 17.26 2.10
N GLU A 238 -4.99 17.25 2.41
CA GLU A 238 -4.11 18.42 2.33
C GLU A 238 -3.54 18.66 0.92
N GLY A 239 -3.86 17.82 -0.07
CA GLY A 239 -3.37 17.97 -1.42
C GLY A 239 -1.85 17.75 -1.56
N LYS A 240 -1.29 16.85 -0.75
CA LYS A 240 0.15 16.51 -0.76
C LYS A 240 0.53 15.63 -1.96
N ILE A 241 1.83 15.46 -2.16
CA ILE A 241 2.42 14.70 -3.26
C ILE A 241 3.03 13.42 -2.69
N LEU A 242 2.36 12.29 -2.82
CA LEU A 242 2.84 10.99 -2.37
C LEU A 242 3.51 10.25 -3.54
N LEU A 243 4.83 10.04 -3.45
CA LEU A 243 5.61 9.33 -4.45
C LEU A 243 6.15 8.03 -3.86
N VAL A 244 5.63 6.90 -4.32
CA VAL A 244 5.97 5.56 -3.82
C VAL A 244 6.85 4.85 -4.82
N ASN A 245 8.14 4.75 -4.50
CA ASN A 245 9.11 3.98 -5.26
C ASN A 245 9.29 2.60 -4.60
N VAL A 246 8.60 1.59 -5.14
CA VAL A 246 8.70 0.19 -4.69
C VAL A 246 9.45 -0.66 -5.72
N SER A 247 10.58 -0.15 -6.22
CA SER A 247 11.38 -0.78 -7.29
C SER A 247 11.71 -2.24 -6.97
N LYS A 248 11.15 -3.17 -7.76
CA LYS A 248 11.36 -4.62 -7.58
C LYS A 248 12.84 -5.01 -7.61
N GLY A 249 13.66 -4.29 -8.36
CA GLY A 249 15.10 -4.54 -8.45
C GLY A 249 15.87 -4.28 -7.15
N ARG A 250 15.32 -3.45 -6.25
CA ARG A 250 15.97 -3.12 -4.96
C ARG A 250 15.42 -3.95 -3.80
N ILE A 251 14.11 -4.20 -3.77
CA ILE A 251 13.43 -4.82 -2.61
C ILE A 251 12.93 -6.23 -2.88
N GLY A 252 12.96 -6.70 -4.13
CA GLY A 252 12.38 -7.97 -4.55
C GLY A 252 10.92 -7.84 -4.98
N GLU A 253 10.47 -8.76 -5.84
CA GLU A 253 9.14 -8.69 -6.44
C GLU A 253 8.00 -8.87 -5.43
N ASP A 254 8.07 -9.89 -4.57
CA ASP A 254 7.00 -10.17 -3.61
C ASP A 254 6.87 -9.07 -2.55
N ASN A 255 8.00 -8.52 -2.11
CA ASN A 255 8.06 -7.38 -1.20
C ASN A 255 7.44 -6.11 -1.81
N SER A 256 7.74 -5.83 -3.08
CA SER A 256 7.13 -4.74 -3.84
C SER A 256 5.62 -4.91 -3.95
N ARG A 257 5.14 -6.12 -4.27
CA ARG A 257 3.70 -6.44 -4.32
C ARG A 257 3.03 -6.27 -2.97
N LEU A 258 3.68 -6.71 -1.89
CA LEU A 258 3.15 -6.57 -0.53
C LEU A 258 3.00 -5.11 -0.13
N ILE A 259 4.06 -4.32 -0.22
CA ILE A 259 4.04 -2.90 0.17
C ILE A 259 3.07 -2.11 -0.70
N GLY A 260 3.14 -2.28 -2.03
CA GLY A 260 2.22 -1.63 -2.95
C GLY A 260 0.76 -2.00 -2.66
N GLY A 261 0.50 -3.28 -2.38
CA GLY A 261 -0.82 -3.75 -1.97
C GLY A 261 -1.32 -3.07 -0.70
N MET A 262 -0.50 -3.03 0.37
CA MET A 262 -0.90 -2.42 1.65
C MET A 262 -1.16 -0.91 1.51
N LEU A 263 -0.34 -0.20 0.71
CA LEU A 263 -0.55 1.21 0.42
C LEU A 263 -1.86 1.45 -0.32
N ILE A 264 -2.17 0.64 -1.34
CA ILE A 264 -3.45 0.71 -2.07
C ILE A 264 -4.61 0.45 -1.12
N THR A 265 -4.51 -0.56 -0.25
CA THR A 265 -5.55 -0.82 0.77
C THR A 265 -5.79 0.40 1.65
N LYS A 266 -4.74 1.09 2.13
CA LYS A 266 -4.91 2.30 2.94
C LYS A 266 -5.45 3.50 2.17
N ILE A 267 -5.12 3.65 0.89
CA ILE A 267 -5.67 4.72 0.02
C ILE A 267 -7.18 4.54 -0.21
N GLN A 268 -7.69 3.29 -0.13
CA GLN A 268 -9.10 2.97 -0.33
C GLN A 268 -9.97 3.13 0.93
N LEU A 269 -9.37 3.30 2.10
CA LEU A 269 -10.07 3.52 3.38
C LEU A 269 -10.36 5.00 3.59
#